data_AF-A0A7X0QL47-F1
#
_entry.id   AF-A0A7X0QL47-F1
#
_cell.length_a   1.000
_cell.length_b   1.000
_cell.length_c   1.000
_cell.angle_alpha   90.00
_cell.angle_beta   90.00
_cell.angle_gamma   90.00
#
_symmetry.space_group_name_H-M   'P 1'
#
loop_
_entity.id
_entity.type
_entity.pdbx_description
1 polymer ?
#
loop_
_entity_poly.entity_id
_entity_poly.type
_entity_poly.pdbx_seq_one_letter_code
_entity_poly.pdbx_strand_id
1 'polypeptide(L)'
;MNLKFIRLAFSIASSLLLVSCASGYSSFYTPATGATPDAIASYRAAPPPAMPLLERSSPGDPEAILAAYAKRGYVMIGHSMFNSGTNESESSALKQGKSVGADLVLVLNPQYTGSISSSIPLTTPTTTTSYTTGTATAYGSGGTVNAYGNSTTTTHGSKTTYIPMTVHRSDYGAVYFIKQRFNFGAFVRDLNDAERQALETNQGVVVLTIVDDTPAFRADILPGDVIIAFDGARVPNQDGFGKMTEERKGKLVTVALVRNGQRLEKAVQVNN
;
A
#
# COMPACT_ATOMS: atom_id res chain seq x y z
N MET A 1 23.31 65.60 10.78
CA MET A 1 21.99 65.76 10.14
C MET A 1 21.64 64.43 9.47
N ASN A 2 20.48 63.89 9.86
CA ASN A 2 19.98 62.53 9.61
C ASN A 2 19.75 62.21 8.13
N LEU A 3 20.01 60.96 7.70
CA LEU A 3 18.96 60.07 7.18
C LEU A 3 19.47 58.63 6.99
N LYS A 4 18.86 57.69 7.71
CA LYS A 4 19.00 56.24 7.54
C LYS A 4 18.21 55.80 6.30
N PHE A 5 18.87 55.16 5.33
CA PHE A 5 18.17 54.43 4.27
C PHE A 5 18.16 52.93 4.59
N ILE A 6 16.96 52.46 4.90
CA ILE A 6 16.56 51.06 5.03
C ILE A 6 16.74 50.39 3.67
N ARG A 7 17.60 49.37 3.58
CA ARG A 7 17.58 48.41 2.47
C ARG A 7 17.04 47.08 2.99
N LEU A 8 15.76 46.89 2.72
CA LEU A 8 15.03 45.65 2.84
C LEU A 8 15.58 44.67 1.80
N ALA A 9 16.54 43.84 2.18
CA ALA A 9 17.04 42.74 1.35
C ALA A 9 16.12 41.53 1.53
N PHE A 10 15.04 41.48 0.76
CA PHE A 10 14.22 40.29 0.56
C PHE A 10 14.96 39.43 -0.47
N SER A 11 15.74 38.44 -0.02
CA SER A 11 16.39 37.45 -0.90
C SER A 11 15.89 36.05 -0.54
N ILE A 12 14.77 35.72 -1.17
CA ILE A 12 14.40 34.44 -1.75
C ILE A 12 15.11 33.24 -1.08
N ALA A 13 14.50 32.73 -0.01
CA ALA A 13 14.69 31.35 0.37
C ALA A 13 14.19 30.50 -0.81
N SER A 14 15.14 29.95 -1.57
CA SER A 14 14.87 28.96 -2.60
C SER A 14 14.30 27.72 -1.89
N SER A 15 12.98 27.71 -1.77
CA SER A 15 12.20 26.54 -1.44
C SER A 15 12.44 25.53 -2.56
N LEU A 16 13.49 24.71 -2.40
CA LEU A 16 13.55 23.41 -3.05
C LEU A 16 12.31 22.65 -2.57
N LEU A 17 11.21 22.81 -3.30
CA LEU A 17 10.16 21.82 -3.34
C LEU A 17 10.84 20.59 -3.96
N LEU A 18 11.47 19.79 -3.11
CA LEU A 18 11.69 18.38 -3.35
C LEU A 18 10.29 17.82 -3.59
N VAL A 19 9.84 17.89 -4.85
CA VAL A 19 8.78 17.04 -5.36
C VAL A 19 9.37 15.66 -5.25
N SER A 20 9.26 15.04 -4.07
CA SER A 20 9.42 13.61 -3.98
C SER A 20 8.38 13.09 -4.95
N CYS A 21 8.80 12.51 -6.08
CA CYS A 21 7.89 11.79 -6.94
C CYS A 21 7.17 10.79 -6.03
N ALA A 22 5.91 11.09 -5.71
CA ALA A 22 5.13 10.29 -4.82
C ALA A 22 4.92 8.97 -5.54
N SER A 23 5.62 7.93 -5.09
CA SER A 23 5.46 6.59 -5.63
C SER A 23 4.05 6.08 -5.41
N GLY A 24 3.61 5.08 -6.17
CA GLY A 24 2.32 4.43 -5.91
C GLY A 24 2.21 3.92 -4.47
N TYR A 25 3.32 3.40 -3.92
CA TYR A 25 3.39 2.93 -2.53
C TYR A 25 3.07 4.00 -1.49
N SER A 26 3.58 5.23 -1.66
CA SER A 26 3.28 6.34 -0.76
C SER A 26 1.89 6.94 -1.00
N SER A 27 1.45 7.00 -2.26
CA SER A 27 0.18 7.64 -2.64
C SER A 27 -1.04 6.82 -2.26
N PHE A 28 -0.92 5.49 -2.27
CA PHE A 28 -1.99 4.54 -1.94
C PHE A 28 -1.78 3.85 -0.59
N TYR A 29 -1.00 4.46 0.31
CA TYR A 29 -0.79 3.93 1.64
C TYR A 29 -2.05 4.05 2.51
N THR A 30 -2.46 2.94 3.09
CA THR A 30 -3.56 2.85 4.05
C THR A 30 -3.04 2.28 5.37
N PRO A 31 -3.15 3.01 6.50
CA PRO A 31 -2.77 2.48 7.80
C PRO A 31 -3.74 1.38 8.25
N ALA A 32 -3.22 0.40 8.98
CA ALA A 32 -4.04 -0.61 9.63
C ALA A 32 -4.83 0.01 10.79
N THR A 33 -5.98 -0.59 11.11
CA THR A 33 -6.85 -0.12 12.20
C THR A 33 -6.07 -0.10 13.53
N GLY A 34 -6.04 1.04 14.21
CA GLY A 34 -5.31 1.21 15.48
C GLY A 34 -3.80 1.42 15.34
N ALA A 35 -3.24 1.43 14.12
CA ALA A 35 -1.83 1.68 13.86
C ALA A 35 -1.49 3.19 13.84
N THR A 36 -1.75 3.88 14.96
CA THR A 36 -1.28 5.26 15.13
C THR A 36 0.23 5.28 15.43
N PRO A 37 0.97 6.34 15.06
CA PRO A 37 2.42 6.41 15.32
C PRO A 37 2.79 6.18 16.79
N ASP A 38 1.97 6.69 17.72
CA ASP A 38 2.16 6.53 19.16
C ASP A 38 1.92 5.09 19.62
N ALA A 39 0.89 4.43 19.10
CA ALA A 39 0.61 3.02 19.39
C ALA A 39 1.70 2.10 18.82
N ILE A 40 2.18 2.38 17.60
CA ILE A 40 3.29 1.63 17.00
C ILE A 40 4.55 1.79 17.88
N ALA A 41 4.82 2.99 18.41
CA ALA A 41 5.96 3.22 19.27
C ALA A 41 5.89 2.47 20.61
N SER A 42 4.72 2.32 21.22
CA SER A 42 4.57 1.63 22.51
C SER A 42 4.70 0.11 22.41
N TYR A 43 4.26 -0.50 21.31
CA TYR A 43 4.22 -1.95 21.16
C TYR A 43 5.43 -2.56 20.44
N ARG A 44 6.26 -1.74 19.77
CA ARG A 44 7.45 -2.23 19.04
C ARG A 44 8.44 -2.93 19.97
N ALA A 45 9.02 -4.04 19.48
CA ALA A 45 10.02 -4.81 20.21
C ALA A 45 11.39 -4.12 20.28
N ALA A 46 11.71 -3.31 19.26
CA ALA A 46 12.98 -2.60 19.12
C ALA A 46 12.74 -1.25 18.42
N PRO A 47 13.69 -0.29 18.53
CA PRO A 47 13.67 0.92 17.72
C PRO A 47 13.65 0.58 16.22
N PRO A 48 12.98 1.39 15.39
CA PRO A 48 12.90 1.13 13.95
C PRO A 48 14.29 1.01 13.32
N PRO A 49 14.53 0.00 12.46
CA PRO A 49 15.80 -0.14 11.78
C PRO A 49 16.02 1.01 10.79
N ALA A 50 17.27 1.28 10.45
CA ALA A 50 17.62 2.34 9.49
C ALA A 50 16.99 2.13 8.10
N MET A 51 16.83 0.85 7.71
CA MET A 51 16.03 0.39 6.57
C MET A 51 15.28 -0.89 6.95
N PRO A 52 14.02 -1.04 6.53
CA PRO A 52 13.27 -2.26 6.77
C PRO A 52 13.82 -3.43 5.94
N LEU A 53 13.59 -4.64 6.43
CA LEU A 53 13.85 -5.87 5.69
C LEU A 53 12.90 -5.97 4.49
N LEU A 54 13.42 -6.33 3.32
CA LEU A 54 12.61 -6.60 2.13
C LEU A 54 12.35 -8.10 2.00
N GLU A 55 11.07 -8.48 1.92
CA GLU A 55 10.66 -9.82 1.49
C GLU A 55 9.73 -9.73 0.28
N ARG A 56 9.66 -10.82 -0.49
CA ARG A 56 8.80 -10.93 -1.65
C ARG A 56 7.87 -12.12 -1.49
N SER A 57 6.61 -11.93 -1.86
CA SER A 57 5.65 -13.03 -1.97
C SER A 57 4.89 -12.92 -3.27
N SER A 58 4.54 -14.08 -3.82
CA SER A 58 3.46 -14.11 -4.81
C SER A 58 2.16 -13.63 -4.15
N PRO A 59 1.30 -12.91 -4.88
CA PRO A 59 -0.05 -12.65 -4.43
C PRO A 59 -0.75 -13.98 -4.15
N GLY A 60 -1.47 -14.03 -3.05
CA GLY A 60 -2.18 -15.21 -2.59
C GLY A 60 -3.27 -14.80 -1.61
N ASP A 61 -3.73 -15.74 -0.80
CA ASP A 61 -4.70 -15.46 0.25
C ASP A 61 -4.11 -14.49 1.30
N PRO A 62 -4.68 -13.28 1.45
CA PRO A 62 -4.18 -12.30 2.41
C PRO A 62 -4.19 -12.83 3.84
N GLU A 63 -5.17 -13.65 4.22
CA GLU A 63 -5.29 -14.16 5.58
C GLU A 63 -4.16 -15.15 5.91
N ALA A 64 -3.85 -16.06 4.99
CA ALA A 64 -2.74 -16.99 5.13
C ALA A 64 -1.38 -16.28 5.23
N ILE A 65 -1.18 -15.23 4.42
CA ILE A 65 0.04 -14.40 4.47
C ILE A 65 0.15 -13.73 5.85
N LEU A 66 -0.91 -13.03 6.27
CA LEU A 66 -0.92 -12.35 7.57
C LEU A 66 -0.68 -13.32 8.72
N ALA A 67 -1.29 -14.51 8.72
CA ALA A 67 -1.08 -15.53 9.73
C ALA A 67 0.38 -16.04 9.78
N ALA A 68 1.01 -16.22 8.61
CA ALA A 68 2.42 -16.64 8.54
C ALA A 68 3.38 -15.59 9.13
N TYR A 69 3.12 -14.31 8.88
CA TYR A 69 3.90 -13.21 9.48
C TYR A 69 3.58 -13.01 10.96
N ALA A 70 2.31 -13.14 11.35
CA ALA A 70 1.88 -13.10 12.74
C ALA A 70 2.57 -14.17 13.57
N LYS A 71 2.69 -15.40 13.05
CA LYS A 71 3.44 -16.49 13.67
C LYS A 71 4.91 -16.10 13.94
N ARG A 72 5.54 -15.35 13.05
CA ARG A 72 6.91 -14.82 13.22
C ARG A 72 7.01 -13.58 14.13
N GLY A 73 5.87 -13.12 14.69
CA GLY A 73 5.77 -11.96 15.57
C GLY A 73 5.69 -10.62 14.85
N TYR A 74 5.37 -10.64 13.55
CA TYR A 74 5.16 -9.44 12.75
C TYR A 74 3.68 -9.05 12.72
N VAL A 75 3.40 -7.79 13.01
CA VAL A 75 2.05 -7.21 12.98
C VAL A 75 1.98 -6.17 11.88
N MET A 76 0.93 -6.25 11.06
CA MET A 76 0.71 -5.31 9.96
C MET A 76 0.35 -3.92 10.52
N ILE A 77 1.07 -2.90 10.08
CA ILE A 77 0.78 -1.49 10.40
C ILE A 77 0.13 -0.74 9.25
N GLY A 78 0.15 -1.30 8.04
CA GLY A 78 -0.50 -0.73 6.88
C GLY A 78 -0.21 -1.53 5.61
N HIS A 79 -0.82 -1.09 4.52
CA HIS A 79 -0.62 -1.68 3.20
C HIS A 79 -0.71 -0.59 2.12
N SER A 80 -0.23 -0.93 0.93
CA SER A 80 -0.46 -0.15 -0.29
C SER A 80 -0.83 -1.12 -1.40
N MET A 81 -1.96 -0.90 -2.07
CA MET A 81 -2.39 -1.71 -3.22
C MET A 81 -2.88 -0.77 -4.32
N PHE A 82 -2.36 -0.92 -5.52
CA PHE A 82 -2.71 -0.02 -6.63
C PHE A 82 -2.36 -0.63 -7.99
N ASN A 83 -3.03 -0.14 -9.04
CA ASN A 83 -2.76 -0.54 -10.41
C ASN A 83 -2.00 0.57 -11.15
N SER A 84 -0.83 0.26 -11.69
CA SER A 84 0.01 1.25 -12.39
C SER A 84 0.36 0.82 -13.82
N GLY A 85 0.42 1.80 -14.71
CA GLY A 85 0.95 1.66 -16.07
C GLY A 85 2.46 1.93 -16.17
N THR A 86 3.08 2.36 -15.07
CA THR A 86 4.52 2.58 -14.95
C THR A 86 5.15 1.49 -14.09
N ASN A 87 6.44 1.23 -14.30
CA ASN A 87 7.19 0.33 -13.45
C ASN A 87 7.44 0.98 -12.09
N GLU A 88 7.06 0.33 -10.99
CA GLU A 88 7.32 0.81 -9.63
C GLU A 88 8.47 0.02 -9.01
N SER A 89 9.43 0.75 -8.44
CA SER A 89 10.61 0.12 -7.84
C SER A 89 10.33 -0.34 -6.41
N GLU A 90 10.92 -1.48 -6.02
CA GLU A 90 10.93 -1.95 -4.62
C GLU A 90 11.60 -0.94 -3.69
N SER A 91 12.55 -0.15 -4.20
CA SER A 91 13.19 0.93 -3.43
C SER A 91 12.17 1.98 -2.96
N SER A 92 11.11 2.20 -3.74
CA SER A 92 10.00 3.08 -3.38
C SER A 92 9.18 2.49 -2.23
N ALA A 93 8.91 1.19 -2.26
CA ALA A 93 8.25 0.48 -1.17
C ALA A 93 9.09 0.52 0.12
N LEU A 94 10.42 0.36 0.03
CA LEU A 94 11.31 0.49 1.19
C LEU A 94 11.36 1.91 1.76
N LYS A 95 11.36 2.94 0.90
CA LYS A 95 11.27 4.35 1.34
C LYS A 95 9.96 4.61 2.09
N GLN A 96 8.86 4.05 1.60
CA GLN A 96 7.58 4.13 2.29
C GLN A 96 7.59 3.35 3.61
N GLY A 97 8.14 2.12 3.62
CA GLY A 97 8.31 1.35 4.86
C GLY A 97 9.12 2.10 5.91
N LYS A 98 10.19 2.79 5.49
CA LYS A 98 10.98 3.65 6.37
C LYS A 98 10.19 4.85 6.90
N SER A 99 9.37 5.51 6.07
CA SER A 99 8.59 6.68 6.50
C SER A 99 7.53 6.31 7.53
N VAL A 100 6.94 5.11 7.42
CA VAL A 100 5.95 4.59 8.37
C VAL A 100 6.58 3.89 9.58
N GLY A 101 7.91 3.68 9.57
CA GLY A 101 8.64 3.02 10.65
C GLY A 101 8.41 1.50 10.72
N ALA A 102 8.27 0.86 9.56
CA ALA A 102 8.20 -0.58 9.42
C ALA A 102 9.56 -1.23 9.70
N ASP A 103 9.52 -2.46 10.22
CA ASP A 103 10.70 -3.32 10.36
C ASP A 103 10.85 -4.25 9.15
N LEU A 104 9.74 -4.61 8.51
CA LEU A 104 9.67 -5.48 7.35
C LEU A 104 8.67 -4.93 6.33
N VAL A 105 9.07 -4.94 5.06
CA VAL A 105 8.22 -4.63 3.90
C VAL A 105 8.10 -5.89 3.07
N LEU A 106 6.88 -6.39 2.94
CA LEU A 106 6.55 -7.45 2.02
C LEU A 106 6.06 -6.85 0.71
N VAL A 107 6.83 -7.00 -0.36
CA VAL A 107 6.40 -6.60 -1.71
C VAL A 107 5.73 -7.78 -2.39
N LEU A 108 4.53 -7.55 -2.92
CA LEU A 108 3.80 -8.54 -3.71
C LEU A 108 4.26 -8.47 -5.16
N ASN A 109 4.55 -9.64 -5.74
CA ASN A 109 4.99 -9.72 -7.14
C ASN A 109 3.91 -9.13 -8.06
N PRO A 110 4.26 -8.16 -8.92
CA PRO A 110 3.28 -7.43 -9.72
C PRO A 110 2.53 -8.38 -10.66
N GLN A 111 1.21 -8.22 -10.75
CA GLN A 111 0.36 -9.01 -11.64
C GLN A 111 -0.07 -8.18 -12.82
N TYR A 112 0.23 -8.63 -14.04
CA TYR A 112 -0.21 -7.95 -15.24
C TYR A 112 -1.74 -8.05 -15.38
N THR A 113 -2.40 -6.91 -15.51
CA THR A 113 -3.88 -6.83 -15.55
C THR A 113 -4.44 -6.48 -16.92
N GLY A 114 -3.57 -6.15 -17.88
CA GLY A 114 -3.96 -5.87 -19.24
C GLY A 114 -3.25 -4.66 -19.84
N SER A 115 -3.60 -4.36 -21.09
CA SER A 115 -3.07 -3.23 -21.82
C SER A 115 -4.19 -2.31 -22.27
N ILE A 116 -3.99 -1.01 -22.12
CA ILE A 116 -4.88 -0.01 -22.69
C ILE A 116 -4.14 0.65 -23.85
N SER A 117 -4.71 0.55 -25.04
CA SER A 117 -4.22 1.25 -26.22
C SER A 117 -5.03 2.53 -26.40
N SER A 118 -4.35 3.67 -26.45
CA SER A 118 -4.92 4.98 -26.74
C SER A 118 -4.18 5.60 -27.93
N SER A 119 -4.67 6.71 -28.48
CA SER A 119 -3.97 7.42 -29.55
C SER A 119 -3.87 8.91 -29.26
N ILE A 120 -2.67 9.47 -29.44
CA ILE A 120 -2.43 10.90 -29.29
C ILE A 120 -2.54 11.55 -30.67
N PRO A 121 -3.43 12.54 -30.88
CA PRO A 121 -3.51 13.26 -32.14
C PRO A 121 -2.31 14.20 -32.29
N LEU A 122 -1.59 14.09 -33.40
CA LEU A 122 -0.55 15.01 -33.81
C LEU A 122 -1.00 15.77 -35.06
N THR A 123 -1.32 17.05 -34.90
CA THR A 123 -1.73 17.93 -35.99
C THR A 123 -0.53 18.66 -36.56
N THR A 124 -0.20 18.39 -37.82
CA THR A 124 0.89 19.07 -38.55
C THR A 124 0.31 20.00 -39.61
N PRO A 125 0.83 21.24 -39.75
CA PRO A 125 0.39 22.14 -40.82
C PRO A 125 0.87 21.62 -42.18
N THR A 126 0.02 21.74 -43.19
CA THR A 126 0.34 21.38 -44.58
C THR A 126 0.09 22.58 -45.49
N THR A 127 0.90 22.73 -46.54
CA THR A 127 0.75 23.81 -47.51
C THR A 127 0.86 23.26 -48.92
N THR A 128 -0.14 23.52 -49.75
CA THR A 128 -0.18 23.08 -51.15
C THR A 128 -0.24 24.31 -52.05
N THR A 129 0.72 24.47 -52.97
CA THR A 129 0.74 25.61 -53.91
C THR A 129 0.32 25.13 -55.30
N SER A 130 -0.70 25.77 -55.88
CA SER A 130 -1.22 25.47 -57.22
C SER A 130 -0.99 26.65 -58.17
N TYR A 131 -0.69 26.35 -59.43
CA TYR A 131 -0.46 27.33 -60.49
C TYR A 131 -1.63 27.29 -61.49
N THR A 132 -2.28 28.42 -61.73
CA THR A 132 -3.37 28.55 -62.71
C THR A 132 -2.92 29.50 -63.81
N THR A 133 -2.94 29.05 -65.05
CA THR A 133 -2.68 29.90 -66.23
C THR A 133 -3.97 30.13 -67.00
N GLY A 134 -4.30 31.39 -67.26
CA GLY A 134 -5.47 31.78 -68.05
C GLY A 134 -5.04 32.47 -69.34
N THR A 135 -5.75 32.19 -70.43
CA THR A 135 -5.54 32.89 -71.71
C THR A 135 -6.85 33.50 -72.15
N ALA A 136 -6.86 34.79 -72.45
CA ALA A 136 -8.03 35.49 -72.95
C ALA A 136 -7.74 35.99 -74.37
N THR A 137 -8.62 35.63 -75.31
CA THR A 137 -8.53 36.09 -76.70
C THR A 137 -9.65 37.08 -76.97
N ALA A 138 -9.29 38.29 -77.40
CA ALA A 138 -10.23 39.30 -77.85
C ALA A 138 -10.24 39.35 -79.39
N TYR A 139 -11.45 39.41 -79.97
CA TYR A 139 -11.68 39.46 -81.41
C TYR A 139 -12.29 40.82 -81.78
N GLY A 140 -11.67 41.54 -82.70
CA GLY A 140 -12.16 42.83 -83.21
C GLY A 140 -11.98 42.97 -84.71
N SER A 141 -12.46 44.07 -85.29
CA SER A 141 -12.40 44.33 -86.74
C SER A 141 -10.98 44.41 -87.31
N GLY A 142 -9.96 44.58 -86.46
CA GLY A 142 -8.54 44.63 -86.84
C GLY A 142 -7.73 43.34 -86.57
N GLY A 143 -8.36 42.24 -86.15
CA GLY A 143 -7.70 40.97 -85.86
C GLY A 143 -7.87 40.47 -84.43
N THR A 144 -7.09 39.45 -84.06
CA THR A 144 -7.17 38.78 -82.75
C THR A 144 -5.96 39.09 -81.88
N VAL A 145 -6.19 39.34 -80.59
CA VAL A 145 -5.13 39.58 -79.60
C VAL A 145 -5.32 38.63 -78.43
N ASN A 146 -4.22 37.98 -78.03
CA ASN A 146 -4.19 37.04 -76.90
C ASN A 146 -3.48 37.69 -75.71
N ALA A 147 -4.09 37.57 -74.53
CA ALA A 147 -3.47 37.90 -73.25
C ALA A 147 -3.26 36.61 -72.45
N TYR A 148 -2.09 36.46 -71.84
CA TYR A 148 -1.73 35.33 -70.98
C TYR A 148 -1.53 35.86 -69.56
N GLY A 149 -2.10 35.17 -68.57
CA GLY A 149 -1.92 35.47 -67.17
C GLY A 149 -1.62 34.20 -66.38
N ASN A 150 -0.80 34.32 -65.34
CA ASN A 150 -0.56 33.27 -64.37
C ASN A 150 -0.97 33.74 -62.97
N SER A 151 -1.44 32.81 -62.15
CA SER A 151 -1.80 33.04 -60.75
C SER A 151 -1.31 31.87 -59.91
N THR A 152 -0.83 32.16 -58.71
CA THR A 152 -0.40 31.17 -57.72
C THR A 152 -1.33 31.22 -56.53
N THR A 153 -1.96 30.09 -56.20
CA THR A 153 -2.82 29.97 -55.02
C THR A 153 -2.16 29.01 -54.03
N THR A 154 -1.81 29.52 -52.85
CA THR A 154 -1.32 28.69 -51.74
C THR A 154 -2.48 28.35 -50.82
N THR A 155 -2.80 27.06 -50.72
CA THR A 155 -3.81 26.53 -49.80
C THR A 155 -3.12 26.01 -48.55
N HIS A 156 -3.44 26.61 -47.41
CA HIS A 156 -3.01 26.14 -46.09
C HIS A 156 -4.03 25.14 -45.55
N GLY A 157 -3.53 24.00 -45.05
CA GLY A 157 -4.33 22.96 -44.44
C GLY A 157 -3.66 22.41 -43.18
N SER A 158 -4.29 21.40 -42.60
CA SER A 158 -3.74 20.65 -41.48
C SER A 158 -3.98 19.15 -41.71
N LYS A 159 -3.03 18.34 -41.28
CA LYS A 159 -3.13 16.88 -41.28
C LYS A 159 -2.98 16.37 -39.86
N THR A 160 -4.05 15.74 -39.35
CA THR A 160 -4.03 15.04 -38.05
C THR A 160 -3.61 13.60 -38.25
N THR A 161 -2.52 13.19 -37.60
CA THR A 161 -2.06 11.81 -37.55
C THR A 161 -2.23 11.28 -36.12
N TYR A 162 -2.84 10.10 -35.96
CA TYR A 162 -3.03 9.48 -34.65
C TYR A 162 -1.85 8.54 -34.34
N ILE A 163 -1.11 8.82 -33.27
CA ILE A 163 0.00 7.98 -32.81
C ILE A 163 -0.54 7.03 -31.73
N PRO A 164 -0.63 5.72 -31.98
CA PRO A 164 -1.07 4.77 -30.97
C PRO A 164 -0.01 4.62 -29.87
N MET A 165 -0.45 4.61 -28.62
CA MET A 165 0.35 4.30 -27.44
C MET A 165 -0.33 3.16 -26.68
N THR A 166 0.44 2.15 -26.31
CA THR A 166 -0.03 1.03 -25.48
C THR A 166 0.60 1.12 -24.11
N VAL A 167 -0.23 1.12 -23.07
CA VAL A 167 0.23 1.14 -21.68
C VAL A 167 -0.10 -0.21 -21.05
N HIS A 168 0.95 -0.94 -20.67
CA HIS A 168 0.84 -2.19 -19.91
C HIS A 168 0.59 -1.88 -18.44
N ARG A 169 -0.50 -2.41 -17.88
CA ARG A 169 -0.91 -2.15 -16.51
C ARG A 169 -0.67 -3.37 -15.65
N SER A 170 -0.19 -3.15 -14.43
CA SER A 170 0.03 -4.20 -13.44
C SER A 170 -0.46 -3.77 -12.06
N ASP A 171 -0.97 -4.72 -11.29
CA ASP A 171 -1.29 -4.56 -9.87
C ASP A 171 -0.02 -4.69 -9.04
N TYR A 172 0.26 -3.67 -8.26
CA TYR A 172 1.35 -3.62 -7.29
C TYR A 172 0.77 -3.66 -5.89
N GLY A 173 1.48 -4.32 -4.99
CA GLY A 173 1.11 -4.39 -3.58
C GLY A 173 2.34 -4.37 -2.68
N ALA A 174 2.21 -3.75 -1.52
CA ALA A 174 3.14 -3.92 -0.42
C ALA A 174 2.39 -3.94 0.92
N VAL A 175 2.88 -4.74 1.86
CA VAL A 175 2.40 -4.79 3.24
C VAL A 175 3.54 -4.42 4.16
N TYR A 176 3.26 -3.56 5.13
CA TYR A 176 4.25 -3.02 6.06
C TYR A 176 4.01 -3.60 7.45
N PHE A 177 5.08 -4.15 8.04
CA PHE A 177 5.02 -4.84 9.31
C PHE A 177 5.99 -4.25 10.33
N ILE A 178 5.63 -4.39 11.60
CA ILE A 178 6.53 -4.18 12.74
C ILE A 178 6.68 -5.49 13.51
N LYS A 179 7.82 -5.66 14.16
CA LYS A 179 8.02 -6.73 15.13
C LYS A 179 7.55 -6.25 16.49
N GLN A 180 6.49 -6.87 17.00
CA GLN A 180 5.89 -6.50 18.28
C GLN A 180 6.42 -7.41 19.40
N ARG A 181 6.55 -6.86 20.61
CA ARG A 181 6.75 -7.67 21.82
C ARG A 181 5.40 -8.16 22.31
N PHE A 182 5.26 -9.48 22.42
CA PHE A 182 4.08 -10.12 22.98
C PHE A 182 4.34 -10.54 24.42
N ASN A 183 3.40 -10.20 25.30
CA ASN A 183 3.37 -10.65 26.68
C ASN A 183 2.99 -12.15 26.79
N PHE A 184 2.02 -12.61 26.00
CA PHE A 184 1.58 -14.01 25.96
C PHE A 184 1.80 -14.66 24.60
N GLY A 185 1.48 -13.95 23.51
CA GLY A 185 1.77 -14.38 22.13
C GLY A 185 0.71 -15.29 21.51
N ALA A 186 -0.56 -15.10 21.86
CA ALA A 186 -1.68 -15.78 21.21
C ALA A 186 -2.63 -14.76 20.58
N PHE A 187 -2.95 -14.96 19.30
CA PHE A 187 -4.07 -14.31 18.64
C PHE A 187 -5.30 -15.15 18.87
N VAL A 188 -6.37 -14.52 19.36
CA VAL A 188 -7.60 -15.21 19.74
C VAL A 188 -8.81 -14.55 19.10
N ARG A 189 -9.89 -15.32 18.98
CA ARG A 189 -11.23 -14.82 18.64
C ARG A 189 -12.26 -15.29 19.64
N ASP A 190 -13.41 -14.65 19.65
CA ASP A 190 -14.57 -15.11 20.40
C ASP A 190 -15.09 -16.45 19.86
N LEU A 191 -15.77 -17.19 20.76
CA LEU A 191 -16.47 -18.41 20.41
C LEU A 191 -17.64 -18.12 19.48
N ASN A 192 -17.80 -18.97 18.45
CA ASN A 192 -19.00 -19.00 17.63
C ASN A 192 -20.13 -19.80 18.31
N ASP A 193 -21.35 -19.76 17.76
CA ASP A 193 -22.51 -20.38 18.39
C ASP A 193 -22.39 -21.92 18.52
N ALA A 194 -21.76 -22.59 17.56
CA ALA A 194 -21.54 -24.03 17.61
C ALA A 194 -20.56 -24.43 18.73
N GLU A 195 -19.47 -23.66 18.89
CA GLU A 195 -18.48 -23.86 19.96
C GLU A 195 -19.09 -23.58 21.34
N ARG A 196 -19.94 -22.56 21.45
CA ARG A 196 -20.66 -22.25 22.70
C ARG A 196 -21.59 -23.39 23.11
N GLN A 197 -22.31 -23.96 22.16
CA GLN A 197 -23.18 -25.12 22.40
C GLN A 197 -22.36 -26.36 22.80
N ALA A 198 -21.27 -26.65 22.08
CA ALA A 198 -20.43 -27.81 22.37
C ALA A 198 -19.73 -27.74 23.74
N LEU A 199 -19.38 -26.54 24.21
CA LEU A 199 -18.72 -26.32 25.49
C LEU A 199 -19.68 -25.96 26.64
N GLU A 200 -20.98 -25.84 26.34
CA GLU A 200 -22.03 -25.39 27.27
C GLU A 200 -21.66 -24.10 28.01
N THR A 201 -20.98 -23.17 27.33
CA THR A 201 -20.51 -21.90 27.89
C THR A 201 -20.56 -20.78 26.86
N ASN A 202 -20.93 -19.59 27.31
CA ASN A 202 -20.85 -18.36 26.51
C ASN A 202 -19.51 -17.64 26.68
N GLN A 203 -18.60 -18.22 27.46
CA GLN A 203 -17.34 -17.62 27.88
C GLN A 203 -16.18 -18.48 27.40
N GLY A 204 -15.21 -17.82 26.79
CA GLY A 204 -13.96 -18.41 26.32
C GLY A 204 -13.51 -17.77 25.03
N VAL A 205 -12.29 -18.10 24.61
CA VAL A 205 -11.70 -17.62 23.36
C VAL A 205 -10.99 -18.76 22.65
N VAL A 206 -11.07 -18.78 21.32
CA VAL A 206 -10.37 -19.76 20.48
C VAL A 206 -9.03 -19.18 20.06
N VAL A 207 -7.97 -19.95 20.23
CA VAL A 207 -6.63 -19.61 19.75
C VAL A 207 -6.58 -19.79 18.24
N LEU A 208 -6.34 -18.70 17.50
CA LEU A 208 -6.19 -18.71 16.05
C LEU A 208 -4.75 -18.95 15.62
N THR A 209 -3.81 -18.28 16.27
CA THR A 209 -2.39 -18.35 15.91
C THR A 209 -1.56 -18.11 17.16
N ILE A 210 -0.49 -18.88 17.29
CA ILE A 210 0.52 -18.71 18.32
C ILE A 210 1.77 -18.13 17.66
N VAL A 211 2.31 -17.11 18.31
CA VAL A 211 3.56 -16.46 17.89
C VAL A 211 4.73 -17.31 18.39
N ASP A 212 5.67 -17.63 17.51
CA ASP A 212 6.86 -18.40 17.83
C ASP A 212 7.69 -17.70 18.93
N ASP A 213 8.38 -18.49 19.75
CA ASP A 213 9.22 -18.03 20.86
C ASP A 213 8.52 -17.24 21.99
N THR A 214 7.19 -17.20 22.00
CA THR A 214 6.40 -16.55 23.06
C THR A 214 6.03 -17.50 24.21
N PRO A 215 5.55 -16.99 25.35
CA PRO A 215 5.12 -17.84 26.46
C PRO A 215 4.07 -18.89 26.10
N ALA A 216 3.07 -18.53 25.28
CA ALA A 216 2.06 -19.46 24.82
C ALA A 216 2.66 -20.61 23.99
N PHE A 217 3.63 -20.29 23.12
CA PHE A 217 4.38 -21.28 22.35
C PHE A 217 5.17 -22.23 23.25
N ARG A 218 5.91 -21.70 24.22
CA ARG A 218 6.71 -22.51 25.16
C ARG A 218 5.85 -23.37 26.09
N ALA A 219 4.60 -22.96 26.33
CA ALA A 219 3.63 -23.71 27.11
C ALA A 219 2.88 -24.79 26.30
N ASP A 220 3.23 -24.97 25.03
CA ASP A 220 2.59 -25.95 24.14
C ASP A 220 1.07 -25.70 24.01
N ILE A 221 0.69 -24.42 23.92
CA ILE A 221 -0.64 -24.00 23.48
C ILE A 221 -0.63 -24.01 21.95
N LEU A 222 -1.71 -24.53 21.36
CA LEU A 222 -1.81 -24.76 19.92
C LEU A 222 -2.99 -23.98 19.32
N PRO A 223 -2.92 -23.60 18.04
CA PRO A 223 -4.10 -23.16 17.29
C PRO A 223 -5.23 -24.18 17.40
N GLY A 224 -6.45 -23.70 17.65
CA GLY A 224 -7.65 -24.51 17.89
C GLY A 224 -7.93 -24.79 19.37
N ASP A 225 -6.99 -24.51 20.28
CA ASP A 225 -7.26 -24.58 21.72
C ASP A 225 -8.30 -23.54 22.13
N VAL A 226 -9.20 -23.92 23.03
CA VAL A 226 -10.18 -22.99 23.60
C VAL A 226 -9.79 -22.64 25.02
N ILE A 227 -9.40 -21.39 25.26
CA ILE A 227 -9.07 -20.90 26.61
C ILE A 227 -10.36 -20.50 27.32
N ILE A 228 -10.64 -21.15 28.44
CA ILE A 228 -11.86 -20.96 29.24
C ILE A 228 -11.60 -20.21 30.55
N ALA A 229 -10.40 -20.33 31.11
CA ALA A 229 -10.00 -19.58 32.30
C ALA A 229 -8.52 -19.20 32.26
N PHE A 230 -8.21 -18.09 32.90
CA PHE A 230 -6.89 -17.51 33.01
C PHE A 230 -6.65 -17.13 34.47
N ASP A 231 -5.71 -17.82 35.12
CA ASP A 231 -5.37 -17.63 36.53
C ASP A 231 -6.59 -17.76 37.45
N GLY A 232 -7.39 -18.80 37.21
CA GLY A 232 -8.64 -19.08 37.94
C GLY A 232 -9.83 -18.19 37.58
N ALA A 233 -9.63 -17.10 36.83
CA ALA A 233 -10.72 -16.23 36.36
C ALA A 233 -11.25 -16.70 35.00
N ARG A 234 -12.57 -16.72 34.82
CA ARG A 234 -13.18 -17.10 33.52
C ARG A 234 -12.91 -16.03 32.47
N VAL A 235 -12.54 -16.45 31.27
CA VAL A 235 -12.29 -15.53 30.14
C VAL A 235 -13.63 -15.19 29.48
N PRO A 236 -14.11 -13.94 29.53
CA PRO A 236 -15.45 -13.62 29.02
C PRO A 236 -15.49 -13.54 27.49
N ASN A 237 -14.48 -12.92 26.88
CA ASN A 237 -14.35 -12.66 25.45
C ASN A 237 -12.90 -12.24 25.12
N GLN A 238 -12.61 -11.96 23.85
CA GLN A 238 -11.32 -11.54 23.31
C GLN A 238 -10.76 -10.31 24.03
N ASP A 239 -11.58 -9.27 24.23
CA ASP A 239 -11.16 -8.04 24.92
C ASP A 239 -10.80 -8.32 26.39
N GLY A 240 -11.59 -9.17 27.05
CA GLY A 240 -11.34 -9.60 28.42
C GLY A 240 -10.04 -10.41 28.53
N PHE A 241 -9.78 -11.30 27.57
CA PHE A 241 -8.53 -12.06 27.50
C PHE A 241 -7.32 -11.13 27.37
N GLY A 242 -7.40 -10.13 26.48
CA GLY A 242 -6.35 -9.12 26.31
C GLY A 242 -6.03 -8.38 27.60
N LYS A 243 -7.07 -7.89 28.30
CA LYS A 243 -6.93 -7.20 29.60
C LYS A 243 -6.33 -8.10 30.68
N MET A 244 -6.81 -9.34 30.81
CA MET A 244 -6.32 -10.28 31.81
C MET A 244 -4.84 -10.62 31.61
N THR A 245 -4.41 -10.71 30.35
CA THR A 245 -3.01 -10.93 29.98
C THR A 245 -2.14 -9.73 30.33
N GLU A 246 -2.64 -8.52 30.08
CA GLU A 246 -1.95 -7.27 30.42
C GLU A 246 -1.77 -7.08 31.94
N GLU A 247 -2.82 -7.34 32.73
CA GLU A 247 -2.81 -7.25 34.20
C GLU A 247 -1.86 -8.24 34.89
N ARG A 248 -1.51 -9.33 34.20
CA ARG A 248 -0.70 -10.42 34.72
C ARG A 248 0.69 -10.49 34.08
N LYS A 249 1.11 -9.43 33.39
CA LYS A 249 2.49 -9.27 32.91
C LYS A 249 3.51 -9.57 34.01
N GLY A 250 4.53 -10.35 33.66
CA GLY A 250 5.59 -10.78 34.57
C GLY A 250 5.21 -11.90 35.55
N LYS A 251 3.96 -12.39 35.57
CA LYS A 251 3.51 -13.44 36.49
C LYS A 251 3.45 -14.81 35.82
N LEU A 252 3.65 -15.85 36.62
CA LEU A 252 3.31 -17.22 36.25
C LEU A 252 1.80 -17.40 36.45
N VAL A 253 1.08 -17.77 35.40
CA VAL A 253 -0.37 -17.92 35.40
C VAL A 253 -0.77 -19.33 34.98
N THR A 254 -1.85 -19.86 35.56
CA THR A 254 -2.43 -21.12 35.11
C THR A 254 -3.49 -20.85 34.05
N VAL A 255 -3.32 -21.41 32.86
CA VAL A 255 -4.27 -21.30 31.74
C VAL A 255 -5.06 -22.60 31.67
N ALA A 256 -6.38 -22.52 31.86
CA ALA A 256 -7.27 -23.65 31.63
C ALA A 256 -7.82 -23.58 30.20
N LEU A 257 -7.57 -24.64 29.43
CA LEU A 257 -7.96 -24.73 28.04
C LEU A 257 -8.65 -26.07 27.73
N VAL A 258 -9.39 -26.11 26.62
CA VAL A 258 -10.02 -27.30 26.08
C VAL A 258 -9.39 -27.62 24.73
N ARG A 259 -8.89 -28.85 24.59
CA ARG A 259 -8.32 -29.39 23.35
C ARG A 259 -9.01 -30.72 23.04
N ASN A 260 -9.65 -30.83 21.87
CA ASN A 260 -10.38 -32.04 21.46
C ASN A 260 -11.39 -32.53 22.53
N GLY A 261 -12.07 -31.60 23.20
CA GLY A 261 -13.04 -31.90 24.28
C GLY A 261 -12.42 -32.23 25.64
N GLN A 262 -11.10 -32.34 25.76
CA GLN A 262 -10.40 -32.59 27.02
C GLN A 262 -9.96 -31.28 27.67
N ARG A 263 -10.21 -31.15 28.97
CA ARG A 263 -9.70 -30.02 29.77
C ARG A 263 -8.24 -30.25 30.11
N LEU A 264 -7.42 -29.24 29.85
CA LEU A 264 -6.00 -29.19 30.14
C LEU A 264 -5.70 -27.92 30.93
N GLU A 265 -4.70 -28.00 31.81
CA GLU A 265 -4.14 -26.85 32.51
C GLU A 265 -2.67 -26.73 32.14
N LYS A 266 -2.25 -25.50 31.79
CA LYS A 266 -0.87 -25.19 31.42
C LYS A 266 -0.41 -24.01 32.26
N ALA A 267 0.75 -24.14 32.90
CA ALA A 267 1.42 -23.01 33.55
C ALA A 267 2.17 -22.19 32.48
N VAL A 268 1.89 -20.89 32.41
CA VAL A 268 2.47 -19.99 31.42
C VAL A 268 3.10 -18.79 32.11
N GLN A 269 4.35 -18.48 31.77
CA GLN A 269 5.04 -17.30 32.30
C GLN A 269 4.77 -16.10 31.40
N VAL A 270 3.90 -15.18 31.80
CA VAL A 270 3.59 -13.98 30.99
C VAL A 270 4.82 -13.05 31.01
N ASN A 271 5.27 -12.64 29.82
CA ASN A 271 6.38 -11.71 29.68
C ASN A 271 5.97 -10.27 30.09
N ASN A 272 6.97 -9.47 30.48
CA ASN A 272 6.81 -8.05 30.77
C ASN A 272 6.85 -7.20 29.49
#